data_AF-A0A8I1Y9T9-F1
#
_entry.id   AF-A0A8I1Y9T9-F1
#
_cell.length_a   1.000
_cell.length_b   1.000
_cell.length_c   1.000
_cell.angle_alpha   90.00
_cell.angle_beta   90.00
_cell.angle_gamma   90.00
#
_symmetry.space_group_name_H-M   'P 1'
#
loop_
_entity.id
_entity.type
_entity.pdbx_description
1 polymer ?
#
loop_
_entity_poly.entity_id
_entity_poly.type
_entity_poly.pdbx_seq_one_letter_code
_entity_poly.pdbx_strand_id
1 'polypeptide(L)'
;MAGTITMSLSQRFDNDTHLPLDGGKMYFIVAGTTSTPQNAYQDSALTIPYPNPLTLDSGGNVPQLFFADGVIKVRITNSLGIQQLVQDNIQVTGASSGGGGGGGTVDPTTIIATGDMKVRYGTGVLAGFVRANGRTIGSAVSGASERANADCQALFEYLWNADANLAVSSGRGASSSADWAANKMMTLPDWRGRLIGALADMGNAATTSLTSTYFGSDPTVLGADGGTQSKALATSNLPPYTPAGSLSLSTSVSTGVTTTVSGTATVTSTVSNVVTGNAILSSNAAGGVNVQLQPPASVTSITSTGPISASATSTAGSSATTTGTFTGSAQGGTSAPVSVVQPTRLATVYLKL
;
A
#
# COMPACT_ATOMS: atom_id res chain seq x y z
N MET A 1 -13.77 14.28 -42.47
CA MET A 1 -12.43 14.34 -43.10
C MET A 1 -12.46 13.36 -44.26
N ALA A 2 -12.17 13.81 -45.47
CA ALA A 2 -12.37 13.03 -46.69
C ALA A 2 -11.10 12.28 -47.11
N GLY A 3 -11.28 11.08 -47.68
CA GLY A 3 -10.22 10.39 -48.40
C GLY A 3 -10.57 10.16 -49.86
N THR A 4 -9.62 9.63 -50.60
CA THR A 4 -9.73 9.31 -52.03
C THR A 4 -9.50 7.81 -52.24
N ILE A 5 -9.81 7.33 -53.44
CA ILE A 5 -9.52 5.94 -53.84
C ILE A 5 -8.44 5.92 -54.91
N THR A 6 -7.77 4.77 -55.07
CA THR A 6 -6.73 4.55 -56.08
C THR A 6 -7.19 4.80 -57.53
N MET A 7 -8.50 4.84 -57.77
CA MET A 7 -9.10 5.11 -59.07
C MET A 7 -9.40 6.59 -59.33
N SER A 8 -9.26 7.45 -58.32
CA SER A 8 -9.43 8.90 -58.49
C SER A 8 -8.33 9.47 -59.40
N LEU A 9 -8.66 10.43 -60.26
CA LEU A 9 -7.71 11.08 -61.18
C LEU A 9 -6.94 10.09 -62.08
N SER A 10 -7.62 9.03 -62.51
CA SER A 10 -7.03 8.01 -63.38
C SER A 10 -7.78 7.88 -64.68
N GLN A 11 -7.07 7.57 -65.76
CA GLN A 11 -7.68 7.23 -67.03
C GLN A 11 -8.12 5.76 -67.04
N ARG A 12 -9.26 5.48 -67.68
CA ARG A 12 -9.80 4.14 -67.87
C ARG A 12 -9.92 3.82 -69.35
N PHE A 13 -9.64 2.58 -69.68
CA PHE A 13 -9.73 2.04 -71.03
C PHE A 13 -10.83 0.99 -71.08
N ASP A 14 -11.47 0.87 -72.23
CA ASP A 14 -12.40 -0.21 -72.52
C ASP A 14 -11.59 -1.50 -72.76
N ASN A 15 -11.97 -2.59 -72.09
CA ASN A 15 -11.24 -3.86 -72.13
C ASN A 15 -11.33 -4.55 -73.50
N ASP A 16 -12.37 -4.28 -74.29
CA ASP A 16 -12.62 -4.92 -75.57
C ASP A 16 -11.98 -4.16 -76.73
N THR A 17 -12.01 -2.82 -76.67
CA THR A 17 -11.52 -1.95 -77.74
C THR A 17 -10.13 -1.36 -77.48
N HIS A 18 -9.64 -1.41 -76.23
CA HIS A 18 -8.40 -0.79 -75.75
C HIS A 18 -8.31 0.73 -75.98
N LEU A 19 -9.42 1.38 -76.30
CA LEU A 19 -9.55 2.83 -76.41
C LEU A 19 -9.98 3.43 -75.06
N PRO A 20 -9.80 4.75 -74.86
CA PRO A 20 -10.35 5.41 -73.68
C PRO A 20 -11.84 5.12 -73.49
N LEU A 21 -12.27 4.93 -72.24
CA LEU A 21 -13.63 4.55 -71.90
C LEU A 21 -14.61 5.74 -72.00
N ASP A 22 -14.85 6.19 -73.22
CA ASP A 22 -15.74 7.30 -73.55
C ASP A 22 -17.19 7.01 -73.14
N GLY A 23 -17.77 7.91 -72.35
CA GLY A 23 -19.16 7.81 -71.89
C GLY A 23 -19.44 6.65 -70.93
N GLY A 24 -18.39 6.01 -70.39
CA GLY A 24 -18.52 4.96 -69.38
C GLY A 24 -19.26 5.46 -68.13
N LYS A 25 -19.93 4.55 -67.42
CA LYS A 25 -20.66 4.84 -66.18
C LYS A 25 -19.94 4.22 -64.99
N MET A 26 -19.59 5.03 -64.01
CA MET A 26 -19.00 4.62 -62.74
C MET A 26 -20.06 4.71 -61.64
N TYR A 27 -20.31 3.57 -60.98
CA TYR A 27 -21.26 3.43 -59.88
C TYR A 27 -20.48 3.34 -58.57
N PHE A 28 -20.91 4.14 -57.59
CA PHE A 28 -20.41 4.11 -56.22
C PHE A 28 -21.40 3.32 -55.35
N ILE A 29 -20.93 2.25 -54.71
CA ILE A 29 -21.78 1.29 -54.03
C ILE A 29 -21.22 1.06 -52.62
N VAL A 30 -22.09 0.84 -51.64
CA VAL A 30 -21.69 0.45 -50.29
C VAL A 30 -21.00 -0.92 -50.33
N ALA A 31 -19.85 -1.05 -49.68
CA ALA A 31 -19.08 -2.30 -49.66
C ALA A 31 -19.93 -3.50 -49.21
N GLY A 32 -19.69 -4.66 -49.81
CA GLY A 32 -20.46 -5.88 -49.53
C GLY A 32 -21.89 -5.91 -50.07
N THR A 33 -22.38 -4.83 -50.68
CA THR A 33 -23.70 -4.78 -51.34
C THR A 33 -23.57 -4.88 -52.87
N THR A 34 -24.70 -5.08 -53.55
CA THR A 34 -24.75 -5.19 -55.02
C THR A 34 -25.17 -3.89 -55.71
N SER A 35 -26.01 -3.08 -55.08
CA SER A 35 -26.56 -1.86 -55.71
C SER A 35 -26.88 -0.73 -54.73
N THR A 36 -26.57 -0.85 -53.44
CA THR A 36 -26.85 0.22 -52.47
C THR A 36 -25.96 1.43 -52.77
N PRO A 37 -26.50 2.60 -53.15
CA PRO A 37 -25.69 3.75 -53.55
C PRO A 37 -24.81 4.25 -52.40
N GLN A 38 -23.57 4.61 -52.72
CA GLN A 38 -22.65 5.33 -51.84
C GLN A 38 -22.41 6.73 -52.41
N ASN A 39 -22.34 7.75 -51.56
CA ASN A 39 -22.08 9.12 -52.02
C ASN A 39 -20.58 9.32 -52.30
N ALA A 40 -20.28 9.95 -53.43
CA ALA A 40 -18.98 10.53 -53.75
C ALA A 40 -19.12 12.07 -53.82
N TYR A 41 -18.06 12.80 -53.53
CA TYR A 41 -18.08 14.26 -53.44
C TYR A 41 -16.98 14.90 -54.30
N GLN A 42 -17.22 16.15 -54.72
CA GLN A 42 -16.30 16.96 -55.52
C GLN A 42 -15.28 17.71 -54.64
N ASP A 43 -15.54 17.83 -53.35
CA ASP A 43 -14.74 18.59 -52.39
C ASP A 43 -14.37 17.76 -51.15
N SER A 44 -13.26 18.10 -50.51
CA SER A 44 -12.78 17.41 -49.30
C SER A 44 -13.61 17.68 -48.04
N ALA A 45 -14.51 18.66 -48.07
CA ALA A 45 -15.46 18.93 -46.99
C ALA A 45 -16.75 18.09 -47.12
N LEU A 46 -16.87 17.25 -48.16
CA LEU A 46 -18.01 16.36 -48.40
C LEU A 46 -19.35 17.12 -48.54
N THR A 47 -19.35 18.25 -49.25
CA THR A 47 -20.51 19.13 -49.35
C THR A 47 -21.19 19.07 -50.71
N ILE A 48 -20.45 18.84 -51.79
CA ILE A 48 -20.95 18.83 -53.16
C ILE A 48 -20.92 17.39 -53.69
N PRO A 49 -22.06 16.68 -53.76
CA PRO A 49 -22.07 15.29 -54.23
C PRO A 49 -21.91 15.20 -55.76
N TYR A 50 -21.26 14.14 -56.22
CA TYR A 50 -21.34 13.68 -57.60
C TYR A 50 -22.65 12.89 -57.83
N PRO A 51 -23.20 12.90 -59.06
CA PRO A 51 -24.28 12.00 -59.42
C PRO A 51 -23.79 10.54 -59.42
N ASN A 52 -24.71 9.60 -59.15
CA ASN A 52 -24.46 8.17 -59.18
C ASN A 52 -25.51 7.50 -60.08
N PRO A 53 -25.13 7.01 -61.29
CA PRO A 53 -23.77 6.86 -61.79
C PRO A 53 -23.11 8.16 -62.25
N LEU A 54 -21.80 8.23 -62.08
CA LEU A 54 -20.93 9.24 -62.67
C LEU A 54 -20.62 8.87 -64.13
N THR A 55 -20.68 9.84 -65.05
CA THR A 55 -20.32 9.61 -66.46
C THR A 55 -18.90 10.08 -66.72
N LEU A 56 -18.08 9.22 -67.31
CA LEU A 56 -16.70 9.55 -67.70
C LEU A 56 -16.68 10.45 -68.94
N ASP A 57 -15.65 11.28 -69.07
CA ASP A 57 -15.45 12.13 -70.25
C ASP A 57 -14.98 11.30 -71.47
N SER A 58 -14.82 11.97 -72.62
CA SER A 58 -14.36 11.30 -73.86
C SER A 58 -12.93 10.78 -73.79
N GLY A 59 -12.17 11.21 -72.77
CA GLY A 59 -10.85 10.68 -72.47
C GLY A 59 -10.88 9.50 -71.50
N GLY A 60 -12.05 9.05 -71.03
CA GLY A 60 -12.18 8.01 -70.01
C GLY A 60 -11.60 8.42 -68.65
N ASN A 61 -11.47 9.72 -68.39
CA ASN A 61 -10.87 10.23 -67.17
C ASN A 61 -11.86 10.17 -66.01
N VAL A 62 -11.41 9.61 -64.89
CA VAL A 62 -12.10 9.69 -63.61
C VAL A 62 -11.71 11.01 -62.95
N PRO A 63 -12.67 11.88 -62.57
CA PRO A 63 -12.37 13.12 -61.88
C PRO A 63 -11.80 12.86 -60.47
N GLN A 64 -11.46 13.92 -59.74
CA GLN A 64 -11.10 13.77 -58.35
C GLN A 64 -12.33 13.34 -57.55
N LEU A 65 -12.20 12.27 -56.76
CA LEU A 65 -13.29 11.72 -55.96
C LEU A 65 -12.94 11.79 -54.48
N PHE A 66 -13.84 12.36 -53.69
CA PHE A 66 -13.77 12.40 -52.24
C PHE A 66 -14.87 11.53 -51.63
N PHE A 67 -14.51 10.74 -50.61
CA PHE A 67 -15.42 9.87 -49.87
C PHE A 67 -15.27 10.08 -48.38
N ALA A 68 -16.33 9.77 -47.63
CA ALA A 68 -16.22 9.55 -46.20
C ALA A 68 -15.30 8.35 -45.92
N ASP A 69 -14.67 8.34 -44.74
CA ASP A 69 -13.78 7.24 -44.34
C ASP A 69 -14.52 5.89 -44.30
N GLY A 70 -13.82 4.83 -44.68
CA GLY A 70 -14.35 3.47 -44.76
C GLY A 70 -13.96 2.73 -46.03
N VAL A 71 -14.67 1.62 -46.27
CA VAL A 71 -14.54 0.78 -47.47
C VAL A 71 -15.72 0.97 -48.40
N ILE A 72 -15.45 0.97 -49.71
CA ILE A 72 -16.48 1.12 -50.74
C ILE A 72 -16.34 0.09 -51.85
N LYS A 73 -17.39 -0.02 -52.67
CA LYS A 73 -17.39 -0.80 -53.90
C LYS A 73 -17.55 0.13 -55.10
N VAL A 74 -16.79 -0.13 -56.14
CA VAL A 74 -16.89 0.58 -57.42
C VAL A 74 -17.22 -0.42 -58.52
N ARG A 75 -18.18 -0.04 -59.37
CA ARG A 75 -18.49 -0.74 -60.61
C ARG A 75 -18.38 0.23 -61.77
N ILE A 76 -17.66 -0.13 -62.83
CA ILE A 76 -17.57 0.65 -64.06
C ILE A 76 -18.19 -0.16 -65.20
N THR A 77 -19.05 0.47 -66.00
CA THR A 77 -19.58 -0.08 -67.25
C THR A 77 -19.18 0.81 -68.42
N ASN A 78 -19.12 0.26 -69.63
CA ASN A 78 -19.02 1.07 -70.85
C ASN A 78 -20.36 1.75 -71.16
N SER A 79 -20.38 2.58 -72.20
CA SER A 79 -21.57 3.32 -72.66
C SER A 79 -22.73 2.40 -73.06
N LEU A 80 -22.45 1.14 -73.40
CA LEU A 80 -23.44 0.10 -73.73
C LEU A 80 -23.90 -0.71 -72.51
N GLY A 81 -23.40 -0.41 -71.31
CA GLY A 81 -23.79 -1.07 -70.06
C GLY A 81 -23.03 -2.37 -69.75
N ILE A 82 -22.02 -2.73 -70.55
CA ILE A 82 -21.16 -3.90 -70.29
C ILE A 82 -20.16 -3.56 -69.19
N GLN A 83 -20.02 -4.47 -68.22
CA GLN A 83 -19.13 -4.28 -67.07
C GLN A 83 -17.65 -4.35 -67.47
N GLN A 84 -16.92 -3.29 -67.16
CA GLN A 84 -15.47 -3.17 -67.39
C GLN A 84 -14.67 -3.49 -66.14
N LEU A 85 -15.18 -3.11 -64.96
CA LEU A 85 -14.56 -3.41 -63.67
C LEU A 85 -15.61 -3.51 -62.57
N VAL A 86 -15.45 -4.48 -61.68
CA VAL A 86 -16.06 -4.47 -60.35
C VAL A 86 -14.99 -4.76 -59.33
N GLN A 87 -14.87 -3.87 -58.36
CA GLN A 87 -13.97 -4.06 -57.23
C GLN A 87 -14.71 -3.68 -55.96
N ASP A 88 -14.74 -4.61 -55.01
CA ASP A 88 -15.33 -4.45 -53.69
C ASP A 88 -14.22 -4.20 -52.65
N ASN A 89 -14.62 -3.74 -51.47
CA ASN A 89 -13.74 -3.54 -50.32
C ASN A 89 -12.52 -2.64 -50.61
N ILE A 90 -12.73 -1.58 -51.40
CA ILE A 90 -11.70 -0.57 -51.68
C ILE A 90 -11.60 0.37 -50.49
N GLN A 91 -10.41 0.47 -49.90
CA GLN A 91 -10.15 1.39 -48.80
C GLN A 91 -10.09 2.84 -49.29
N VAL A 92 -10.88 3.72 -48.67
CA VAL A 92 -10.76 5.16 -48.83
C VAL A 92 -9.51 5.63 -48.09
N THR A 93 -8.53 6.15 -48.83
CA THR A 93 -7.24 6.60 -48.30
C THR A 93 -7.20 8.12 -48.21
N GLY A 94 -7.01 8.68 -47.03
CA GLY A 94 -6.82 10.11 -46.86
C GLY A 94 -6.70 10.50 -45.41
N ALA A 95 -6.73 11.80 -45.14
CA ALA A 95 -6.71 12.30 -43.78
C ALA A 95 -8.03 11.85 -43.11
N SER A 96 -7.97 10.84 -42.23
CA SER A 96 -9.12 10.38 -41.47
C SER A 96 -9.31 11.25 -40.21
N SER A 97 -10.57 11.53 -39.86
CA SER A 97 -10.92 12.11 -38.55
C SER A 97 -10.77 11.09 -37.42
N GLY A 98 -10.65 9.80 -37.75
CA GLY A 98 -10.20 8.75 -36.85
C GLY A 98 -8.67 8.77 -36.82
N GLY A 99 -8.10 8.86 -35.61
CA GLY A 99 -6.65 8.80 -35.41
C GLY A 99 -6.04 7.66 -36.22
N GLY A 100 -4.99 7.98 -36.99
CA GLY A 100 -4.37 7.06 -37.93
C GLY A 100 -4.08 5.69 -37.32
N GLY A 101 -4.82 4.68 -37.75
CA GLY A 101 -4.47 3.27 -37.60
C GLY A 101 -3.43 2.89 -38.65
N GLY A 102 -2.23 3.46 -38.53
CA GLY A 102 -1.10 3.22 -39.44
C GLY A 102 0.13 2.83 -38.63
N GLY A 103 0.25 1.54 -38.37
CA GLY A 103 1.21 0.95 -37.42
C GLY A 103 0.39 0.14 -36.43
N GLY A 104 0.53 -1.20 -36.48
CA GLY A 104 -0.34 -2.13 -35.76
C GLY A 104 -0.76 -1.55 -34.42
N THR A 105 -2.06 -1.27 -34.29
CA THR A 105 -2.63 -0.80 -33.04
C THR A 105 -2.24 -1.84 -32.01
N VAL A 106 -1.22 -1.52 -31.22
CA VAL A 106 -1.12 -2.02 -29.86
C VAL A 106 -2.52 -1.78 -29.31
N ASP A 107 -3.30 -2.85 -29.20
CA ASP A 107 -4.60 -2.79 -28.54
C ASP A 107 -4.35 -2.00 -27.25
N PRO A 108 -5.11 -0.95 -26.91
CA PRO A 108 -4.89 -0.19 -25.68
C PRO A 108 -4.76 -1.09 -24.44
N THR A 109 -5.33 -2.30 -24.46
CA THR A 109 -5.14 -3.35 -23.44
C THR A 109 -3.74 -4.00 -23.44
N THR A 110 -2.98 -3.92 -24.54
CA THR A 110 -1.62 -4.49 -24.68
C THR A 110 -0.50 -3.62 -24.11
N ILE A 111 -0.75 -2.36 -23.74
CA ILE A 111 0.26 -1.50 -23.09
C ILE A 111 -0.09 -1.22 -21.63
N ILE A 112 -1.34 -0.89 -21.31
CA ILE A 112 -1.85 -0.72 -19.94
C ILE A 112 -3.39 -0.66 -19.96
N ALA A 113 -4.05 -1.60 -19.30
CA ALA A 113 -5.50 -1.72 -19.25
C ALA A 113 -6.11 -0.90 -18.10
N THR A 114 -7.41 -0.63 -18.15
CA THR A 114 -8.15 0.02 -17.05
C THR A 114 -7.97 -0.77 -15.75
N GLY A 115 -7.68 -0.06 -14.66
CA GLY A 115 -7.39 -0.67 -13.36
C GLY A 115 -5.89 -0.94 -13.10
N ASP A 116 -5.06 -0.98 -14.16
CA ASP A 116 -3.63 -1.16 -13.99
C ASP A 116 -3.00 0.03 -13.25
N MET A 117 -1.99 -0.30 -12.44
CA MET A 117 -1.23 0.68 -11.70
C MET A 117 0.09 0.99 -12.38
N LYS A 118 0.50 2.27 -12.33
CA LYS A 118 1.86 2.67 -12.67
C LYS A 118 2.41 3.69 -11.69
N VAL A 119 3.72 3.67 -11.54
CA VAL A 119 4.45 4.66 -10.74
C VAL A 119 5.01 5.75 -11.64
N ARG A 120 4.95 7.00 -11.19
CA ARG A 120 5.59 8.14 -11.88
C ARG A 120 6.25 9.06 -10.88
N TYR A 121 7.48 9.50 -11.20
CA TYR A 121 8.14 10.57 -10.47
C TYR A 121 7.51 11.92 -10.83
N GLY A 122 6.61 12.40 -9.97
CA GLY A 122 5.82 13.62 -10.16
C GLY A 122 4.58 13.62 -9.25
N THR A 123 3.91 14.75 -9.09
CA THR A 123 2.79 14.92 -8.13
C THR A 123 1.50 15.45 -8.76
N GLY A 124 1.57 15.87 -10.03
CA GLY A 124 0.44 16.48 -10.76
C GLY A 124 -0.62 15.48 -11.23
N VAL A 125 -1.66 16.00 -11.86
CA VAL A 125 -2.65 15.18 -12.57
C VAL A 125 -2.03 14.59 -13.84
N LEU A 126 -2.55 13.44 -14.29
CA LEU A 126 -2.07 12.78 -15.49
C LEU A 126 -3.25 12.38 -16.36
N ALA A 127 -3.29 12.86 -17.60
CA ALA A 127 -4.34 12.52 -18.56
C ALA A 127 -4.45 10.99 -18.76
N GLY A 128 -5.67 10.46 -18.72
CA GLY A 128 -5.94 9.03 -18.81
C GLY A 128 -5.71 8.24 -17.51
N PHE A 129 -5.36 8.91 -16.41
CA PHE A 129 -5.10 8.30 -15.12
C PHE A 129 -5.70 9.11 -13.96
N VAL A 130 -5.90 8.45 -12.82
CA VAL A 130 -6.20 9.09 -11.52
C VAL A 130 -5.19 8.64 -10.47
N ARG A 131 -4.96 9.42 -9.42
CA ARG A 131 -4.03 9.04 -8.35
C ARG A 131 -4.70 8.07 -7.39
N ALA A 132 -3.99 7.04 -6.96
CA ALA A 132 -4.51 6.10 -5.96
C ALA A 132 -4.34 6.68 -4.54
N ASN A 133 -5.17 7.66 -4.20
CA ASN A 133 -4.98 8.57 -3.07
C ASN A 133 -6.13 8.59 -2.06
N GLY A 134 -7.04 7.61 -2.12
CA GLY A 134 -8.20 7.53 -1.23
C GLY A 134 -9.32 8.55 -1.50
N ARG A 135 -9.17 9.44 -2.49
CA ARG A 135 -10.25 10.33 -2.93
C ARG A 135 -11.26 9.59 -3.79
N THR A 136 -12.27 10.29 -4.29
CA THR A 136 -13.37 9.68 -5.04
C THR A 136 -13.31 9.91 -6.55
N ILE A 137 -13.79 8.92 -7.31
CA ILE A 137 -14.13 9.02 -8.74
C ILE A 137 -15.64 8.85 -8.95
N GLY A 138 -16.16 9.36 -10.07
CA GLY A 138 -17.57 9.21 -10.44
C GLY A 138 -17.88 9.92 -11.75
N SER A 139 -19.16 9.95 -12.12
CA SER A 139 -19.65 10.62 -13.34
C SER A 139 -19.34 12.12 -13.35
N ALA A 140 -19.52 12.77 -14.49
CA ALA A 140 -19.29 14.21 -14.66
C ALA A 140 -20.11 15.09 -13.69
N VAL A 141 -21.25 14.60 -13.19
CA VAL A 141 -22.13 15.32 -12.27
C VAL A 141 -22.10 14.77 -10.84
N SER A 142 -21.28 13.75 -10.57
CA SER A 142 -21.20 13.08 -9.26
C SER A 142 -20.61 13.94 -8.15
N GLY A 143 -19.84 14.99 -8.48
CA GLY A 143 -19.11 15.78 -7.48
C GLY A 143 -17.87 15.08 -6.89
N ALA A 144 -17.39 14.02 -7.53
CA ALA A 144 -16.20 13.28 -7.12
C ALA A 144 -14.95 14.17 -6.99
N SER A 145 -14.13 13.88 -5.97
CA SER A 145 -13.08 14.77 -5.46
C SER A 145 -11.70 14.60 -6.12
N GLU A 146 -11.36 13.41 -6.63
CA GLU A 146 -10.19 13.23 -7.49
C GLU A 146 -10.56 13.56 -8.93
N ARG A 147 -11.67 12.98 -9.41
CA ARG A 147 -12.14 13.17 -10.78
C ARG A 147 -13.64 12.88 -10.95
N ALA A 148 -14.39 13.91 -11.31
CA ALA A 148 -15.78 13.81 -11.77
C ALA A 148 -15.80 13.95 -13.30
N ASN A 149 -15.83 12.83 -14.02
CA ASN A 149 -15.80 12.85 -15.49
C ASN A 149 -16.38 11.54 -16.07
N ALA A 150 -16.95 11.59 -17.28
CA ALA A 150 -17.48 10.42 -17.96
C ALA A 150 -16.42 9.34 -18.25
N ASP A 151 -15.16 9.75 -18.44
CA ASP A 151 -14.06 8.81 -18.68
C ASP A 151 -13.65 7.96 -17.46
N CYS A 152 -14.27 8.19 -16.30
CA CYS A 152 -14.06 7.38 -15.10
C CYS A 152 -14.95 6.13 -15.06
N GLN A 153 -15.89 5.96 -16.00
CA GLN A 153 -16.86 4.86 -15.96
C GLN A 153 -16.20 3.49 -15.94
N ALA A 154 -15.23 3.26 -16.84
CA ALA A 154 -14.57 1.97 -16.95
C ALA A 154 -13.83 1.60 -15.66
N LEU A 155 -13.07 2.54 -15.09
CA LEU A 155 -12.38 2.32 -13.82
C LEU A 155 -13.34 2.14 -12.64
N PHE A 156 -14.44 2.90 -12.60
CA PHE A 156 -15.47 2.73 -11.57
C PHE A 156 -16.06 1.32 -11.62
N GLU A 157 -16.43 0.84 -12.81
CA GLU A 157 -16.99 -0.50 -13.00
C GLU A 157 -15.98 -1.60 -12.68
N TYR A 158 -14.71 -1.41 -13.05
CA TYR A 158 -13.63 -2.33 -12.70
C TYR A 158 -13.45 -2.44 -11.17
N LEU A 159 -13.21 -1.32 -10.49
CA LEU A 159 -12.96 -1.29 -9.05
C LEU A 159 -14.17 -1.77 -8.24
N TRP A 160 -15.38 -1.50 -8.73
CA TRP A 160 -16.61 -1.99 -8.09
C TRP A 160 -16.63 -3.52 -8.01
N ASN A 161 -16.18 -4.22 -9.04
CA ASN A 161 -16.12 -5.67 -9.05
C ASN A 161 -14.87 -6.23 -8.36
N ALA A 162 -13.73 -5.54 -8.50
CA ALA A 162 -12.43 -6.03 -8.03
C ALA A 162 -12.26 -5.93 -6.50
N ASP A 163 -12.77 -4.86 -5.88
CA ASP A 163 -12.60 -4.62 -4.45
C ASP A 163 -13.93 -4.21 -3.82
N ALA A 164 -14.52 -5.13 -3.06
CA ALA A 164 -15.78 -4.89 -2.34
C ALA A 164 -15.64 -3.92 -1.15
N ASN A 165 -14.41 -3.72 -0.64
CA ASN A 165 -14.15 -2.88 0.53
C ASN A 165 -14.12 -1.39 0.19
N LEU A 166 -13.95 -1.03 -1.09
CA LEU A 166 -14.05 0.37 -1.52
C LEU A 166 -15.46 0.89 -1.28
N ALA A 167 -15.54 2.06 -0.64
CA ALA A 167 -16.78 2.69 -0.28
C ALA A 167 -17.42 3.35 -1.50
N VAL A 168 -18.71 3.07 -1.71
CA VAL A 168 -19.56 3.74 -2.69
C VAL A 168 -20.52 4.65 -1.92
N SER A 169 -20.70 5.89 -2.36
CA SER A 169 -21.62 6.84 -1.73
C SER A 169 -23.03 6.25 -1.66
N SER A 170 -23.68 6.32 -0.49
CA SER A 170 -24.98 5.67 -0.19
C SER A 170 -24.96 4.12 -0.24
N GLY A 171 -23.78 3.51 -0.23
CA GLY A 171 -23.61 2.06 -0.32
C GLY A 171 -23.70 1.54 -1.77
N ARG A 172 -23.27 0.29 -1.93
CA ARG A 172 -23.33 -0.43 -3.21
C ARG A 172 -24.77 -0.79 -3.55
N GLY A 173 -25.13 -0.58 -4.81
CA GLY A 173 -26.41 -1.00 -5.38
C GLY A 173 -26.33 -2.39 -5.98
N ALA A 174 -27.27 -2.69 -6.89
CA ALA A 174 -27.39 -4.00 -7.53
C ALA A 174 -26.28 -4.30 -8.55
N SER A 175 -25.71 -3.27 -9.17
CA SER A 175 -24.63 -3.41 -10.15
C SER A 175 -23.79 -2.13 -10.23
N SER A 176 -22.56 -2.26 -10.70
CA SER A 176 -21.68 -1.11 -10.98
C SER A 176 -22.31 -0.11 -11.93
N SER A 177 -22.94 -0.59 -13.01
CA SER A 177 -23.62 0.25 -14.00
C SER A 177 -24.80 1.03 -13.39
N ALA A 178 -25.58 0.41 -12.49
CA ALA A 178 -26.68 1.09 -11.80
C ALA A 178 -26.16 2.17 -10.84
N ASP A 179 -25.08 1.87 -10.10
CA ASP A 179 -24.44 2.83 -9.20
C ASP A 179 -23.82 4.02 -9.98
N TRP A 180 -23.23 3.75 -11.15
CA TRP A 180 -22.74 4.77 -12.05
C TRP A 180 -23.86 5.67 -12.60
N ALA A 181 -24.94 5.06 -13.10
CA ALA A 181 -26.11 5.78 -13.61
C ALA A 181 -26.79 6.63 -12.51
N ALA A 182 -26.73 6.17 -11.26
CA ALA A 182 -27.19 6.92 -10.09
C ALA A 182 -26.23 8.06 -9.67
N ASN A 183 -25.15 8.32 -10.41
CA ASN A 183 -24.13 9.33 -10.13
C ASN A 183 -23.44 9.14 -8.78
N LYS A 184 -23.34 7.89 -8.31
CA LYS A 184 -22.62 7.60 -7.08
C LYS A 184 -21.12 7.80 -7.27
N MET A 185 -20.47 8.16 -6.18
CA MET A 185 -19.02 8.31 -6.08
C MET A 185 -18.43 7.05 -5.44
N MET A 186 -17.25 6.64 -5.88
CA MET A 186 -16.49 5.54 -5.28
C MET A 186 -15.13 6.03 -4.80
N THR A 187 -14.71 5.61 -3.60
CA THR A 187 -13.36 5.85 -3.10
C THR A 187 -12.35 5.02 -3.87
N LEU A 188 -11.25 5.63 -4.29
CA LEU A 188 -10.09 4.95 -4.84
C LEU A 188 -9.31 4.22 -3.73
N PRO A 189 -8.55 3.18 -4.06
CA PRO A 189 -7.52 2.64 -3.17
C PRO A 189 -6.58 3.75 -2.68
N ASP A 190 -6.22 3.72 -1.40
CA ASP A 190 -5.34 4.71 -0.78
C ASP A 190 -3.92 4.17 -0.61
N TRP A 191 -3.04 4.45 -1.57
CA TRP A 191 -1.64 4.05 -1.53
C TRP A 191 -0.71 5.10 -0.92
N ARG A 192 -1.25 6.17 -0.32
CA ARG A 192 -0.42 7.21 0.31
C ARG A 192 0.40 6.61 1.45
N GLY A 193 1.71 6.87 1.43
CA GLY A 193 2.64 6.40 2.47
C GLY A 193 2.87 4.89 2.50
N ARG A 194 2.44 4.15 1.47
CA ARG A 194 2.49 2.68 1.43
C ARG A 194 3.41 2.18 0.32
N LEU A 195 3.97 1.01 0.55
CA LEU A 195 4.71 0.25 -0.46
C LEU A 195 3.78 -0.75 -1.14
N ILE A 196 4.00 -1.01 -2.42
CA ILE A 196 3.21 -1.96 -3.19
C ILE A 196 3.75 -3.37 -2.93
N GLY A 197 2.89 -4.24 -2.40
CA GLY A 197 3.14 -5.67 -2.21
C GLY A 197 2.23 -6.52 -3.10
N ALA A 198 2.63 -7.77 -3.33
CA ALA A 198 1.78 -8.77 -3.96
C ALA A 198 0.84 -9.41 -2.93
N LEU A 199 -0.32 -9.91 -3.37
CA LEU A 199 -1.20 -10.72 -2.54
C LEU A 199 -0.49 -12.03 -2.13
N ALA A 200 -0.84 -12.57 -0.97
CA ALA A 200 -0.18 -13.80 -0.48
C ALA A 200 -0.60 -15.07 -1.23
N ASP A 201 -1.76 -15.05 -1.89
CA ASP A 201 -2.38 -16.19 -2.58
C ASP A 201 -2.14 -16.14 -4.09
N MET A 202 -2.31 -14.99 -4.75
CA MET A 202 -2.10 -14.78 -6.20
C MET A 202 -2.76 -15.88 -7.06
N GLY A 203 -3.95 -16.32 -6.68
CA GLY A 203 -4.69 -17.40 -7.37
C GLY A 203 -4.28 -18.83 -6.98
N ASN A 204 -3.43 -18.98 -5.95
CA ASN A 204 -3.05 -20.25 -5.32
C ASN A 204 -3.31 -20.19 -3.80
N ALA A 205 -2.99 -21.23 -3.04
CA ALA A 205 -3.00 -21.17 -1.59
C ALA A 205 -2.03 -20.09 -1.07
N ALA A 206 -2.46 -19.36 -0.03
CA ALA A 206 -1.65 -18.31 0.59
C ALA A 206 -0.31 -18.84 1.12
N THR A 207 0.77 -18.11 0.85
CA THR A 207 2.11 -18.44 1.36
C THR A 207 2.25 -18.15 2.85
N THR A 208 3.29 -18.71 3.49
CA THR A 208 3.65 -18.42 4.88
C THR A 208 4.64 -17.25 5.03
N SER A 209 5.08 -16.66 3.92
CA SER A 209 6.03 -15.54 3.91
C SER A 209 5.39 -14.22 4.37
N LEU A 210 4.09 -14.05 4.11
CA LEU A 210 3.30 -12.91 4.56
C LEU A 210 2.07 -13.45 5.30
N THR A 211 2.05 -13.32 6.63
CA THR A 211 0.98 -13.86 7.47
C THR A 211 0.27 -12.74 8.20
N SER A 212 -1.01 -12.95 8.53
CA SER A 212 -1.82 -11.93 9.22
C SER A 212 -1.23 -11.50 10.56
N THR A 213 -0.50 -12.40 11.25
CA THR A 213 0.18 -12.10 12.52
C THR A 213 1.21 -10.97 12.40
N TYR A 214 1.99 -10.94 11.32
CA TYR A 214 3.06 -9.96 11.14
C TYR A 214 2.70 -8.85 10.16
N PHE A 215 1.81 -9.14 9.20
CA PHE A 215 1.27 -8.13 8.30
C PHE A 215 0.27 -7.23 9.02
N GLY A 216 -0.52 -7.75 9.96
CA GLY A 216 -1.50 -7.01 10.76
C GLY A 216 -2.94 -7.11 10.25
N SER A 217 -3.13 -7.59 9.02
CA SER A 217 -4.43 -7.87 8.39
C SER A 217 -4.34 -9.12 7.54
N ASP A 218 -5.44 -9.56 6.93
CA ASP A 218 -5.42 -10.66 5.96
C ASP A 218 -4.64 -10.23 4.69
N PRO A 219 -3.53 -10.91 4.33
CA PRO A 219 -2.71 -10.56 3.17
C PRO A 219 -3.26 -11.07 1.82
N THR A 220 -4.42 -11.72 1.83
CA THR A 220 -5.16 -12.13 0.61
C THR A 220 -6.20 -11.10 0.19
N VAL A 221 -6.49 -10.12 1.04
CA VAL A 221 -7.45 -9.04 0.74
C VAL A 221 -6.76 -7.94 -0.07
N LEU A 222 -7.31 -7.62 -1.24
CA LEU A 222 -6.81 -6.54 -2.08
C LEU A 222 -6.90 -5.19 -1.34
N GLY A 223 -5.84 -4.39 -1.43
CA GLY A 223 -5.78 -3.09 -0.77
C GLY A 223 -5.62 -3.16 0.75
N ALA A 224 -5.36 -4.34 1.32
CA ALA A 224 -5.14 -4.49 2.75
C ALA A 224 -3.88 -3.75 3.24
N ASP A 225 -4.03 -3.09 4.38
CA ASP A 225 -2.98 -2.31 5.03
C ASP A 225 -2.20 -3.17 6.02
N GLY A 226 -0.88 -3.17 5.89
CA GLY A 226 -0.04 -3.90 6.83
C GLY A 226 1.32 -3.27 7.11
N GLY A 227 1.93 -3.76 8.19
CA GLY A 227 3.20 -3.27 8.72
C GLY A 227 3.06 -2.06 9.66
N THR A 228 4.19 -1.64 10.23
CA THR A 228 4.30 -0.54 11.19
C THR A 228 5.48 0.35 10.86
N GLN A 229 5.43 1.66 11.12
CA GLN A 229 6.58 2.56 10.88
C GLN A 229 7.74 2.31 11.86
N SER A 230 7.42 1.84 13.07
CA SER A 230 8.41 1.62 14.13
C SER A 230 7.98 0.48 15.03
N LYS A 231 8.93 -0.07 15.77
CA LYS A 231 8.69 -1.10 16.77
C LYS A 231 9.40 -0.74 18.07
N ALA A 232 8.69 -0.80 19.19
CA ALA A 232 9.33 -0.73 20.50
C ALA A 232 9.98 -2.10 20.80
N LEU A 233 11.19 -2.08 21.37
CA LEU A 233 11.84 -3.29 21.83
C LEU A 233 11.31 -3.63 23.23
N ALA A 234 10.77 -4.83 23.39
CA ALA A 234 10.43 -5.38 24.69
C ALA A 234 11.67 -6.06 25.31
N THR A 235 11.67 -6.27 26.63
CA THR A 235 12.70 -7.06 27.32
C THR A 235 12.83 -8.48 26.75
N SER A 236 11.73 -9.05 26.24
CA SER A 236 11.71 -10.34 25.53
C SER A 236 12.44 -10.31 24.18
N ASN A 237 12.75 -9.14 23.62
CA ASN A 237 13.53 -9.00 22.40
C ASN A 237 15.03 -8.82 22.68
N LEU A 238 15.45 -8.72 23.95
CA LEU A 238 16.85 -8.60 24.33
C LEU A 238 17.46 -9.99 24.56
N PRO A 239 18.75 -10.19 24.27
CA PRO A 239 19.46 -11.40 24.69
C PRO A 239 19.31 -11.65 26.20
N PRO A 240 19.36 -12.92 26.66
CA PRO A 240 19.29 -13.22 28.10
C PRO A 240 20.34 -12.42 28.87
N TYR A 241 19.90 -11.66 29.86
CA TYR A 241 20.78 -10.88 30.73
C TYR A 241 20.52 -11.25 32.20
N THR A 242 21.59 -11.32 32.98
CA THR A 242 21.52 -11.52 34.44
C THR A 242 21.88 -10.20 35.11
N PRO A 243 20.96 -9.53 35.82
CA PRO A 243 21.27 -8.29 36.51
C PRO A 243 22.40 -8.50 37.53
N ALA A 244 23.40 -7.62 37.52
CA ALA A 244 24.44 -7.55 38.55
C ALA A 244 24.16 -6.37 39.48
N GLY A 245 24.21 -6.60 40.79
CA GLY A 245 24.02 -5.57 41.80
C GLY A 245 24.34 -6.09 43.20
N SER A 246 24.54 -5.18 44.13
CA SER A 246 24.78 -5.51 45.53
C SER A 246 23.54 -5.20 46.36
N LEU A 247 23.19 -6.08 47.28
CA LEU A 247 22.15 -5.83 48.27
C LEU A 247 22.82 -5.25 49.52
N SER A 248 22.49 -4.01 49.87
CA SER A 248 22.91 -3.44 51.14
C SER A 248 21.83 -3.72 52.18
N LEU A 249 22.22 -4.41 53.25
CA LEU A 249 21.32 -4.79 54.34
C LEU A 249 21.72 -4.03 55.60
N SER A 250 20.94 -3.03 56.01
CA SER A 250 21.10 -2.40 57.32
C SER A 250 20.17 -3.06 58.31
N THR A 251 20.73 -3.51 59.43
CA THR A 251 19.96 -4.14 60.52
C THR A 251 20.18 -3.30 61.78
N SER A 252 19.12 -2.69 62.30
CA SER A 252 19.15 -2.01 63.60
C SER A 252 18.70 -3.02 64.66
N VAL A 253 19.59 -3.33 65.60
CA VAL A 253 19.33 -4.30 66.69
C VAL A 253 19.33 -3.56 68.01
N SER A 254 18.24 -3.62 68.78
CA SER A 254 18.09 -2.84 70.00
C SER A 254 18.66 -3.48 71.27
N THR A 255 18.91 -4.80 71.33
CA THR A 255 19.60 -5.44 72.47
C THR A 255 19.92 -6.91 72.19
N GLY A 256 21.10 -7.39 72.61
CA GLY A 256 21.38 -8.80 72.93
C GLY A 256 21.17 -9.85 71.83
N VAL A 257 21.90 -9.77 70.71
CA VAL A 257 21.81 -10.77 69.61
C VAL A 257 23.18 -11.35 69.29
N THR A 258 23.24 -12.68 69.15
CA THR A 258 24.34 -13.42 68.51
C THR A 258 24.15 -13.35 67.00
N THR A 259 24.99 -12.59 66.28
CA THR A 259 24.98 -12.54 64.81
C THR A 259 25.85 -13.64 64.23
N THR A 260 25.24 -14.67 63.65
CA THR A 260 25.96 -15.68 62.85
C THR A 260 26.00 -15.21 61.40
N VAL A 261 27.15 -14.70 60.94
CA VAL A 261 27.35 -14.36 59.52
C VAL A 261 27.94 -15.57 58.81
N SER A 262 27.16 -16.21 57.94
CA SER A 262 27.64 -17.30 57.08
C SER A 262 28.12 -16.72 55.75
N GLY A 263 29.40 -16.31 55.70
CA GLY A 263 30.06 -15.74 54.53
C GLY A 263 31.24 -14.83 54.89
N THR A 264 32.02 -14.38 53.91
CA THR A 264 33.13 -13.43 54.12
C THR A 264 32.58 -12.02 54.34
N ALA A 265 32.56 -11.56 55.58
CA ALA A 265 32.11 -10.21 55.94
C ALA A 265 33.06 -9.56 56.96
N THR A 266 33.40 -8.30 56.76
CA THR A 266 34.16 -7.50 57.73
C THR A 266 33.18 -6.86 58.71
N VAL A 267 33.23 -7.25 59.97
CA VAL A 267 32.35 -6.71 61.04
C VAL A 267 33.16 -5.74 61.91
N THR A 268 32.79 -4.45 61.90
CA THR A 268 33.38 -3.42 62.76
C THR A 268 32.39 -3.06 63.86
N SER A 269 32.72 -3.31 65.13
CA SER A 269 31.85 -3.07 66.30
C SER A 269 32.54 -2.22 67.37
N THR A 270 31.85 -1.21 67.92
CA THR A 270 32.35 -0.34 69.01
C THR A 270 31.43 -0.49 70.24
N VAL A 271 31.98 -0.74 71.43
CA VAL A 271 31.21 -0.90 72.70
C VAL A 271 31.77 0.07 73.76
N SER A 272 30.93 0.87 74.41
CA SER A 272 31.33 1.91 75.40
C SER A 272 30.44 1.87 76.65
N ASN A 273 30.99 2.14 77.85
CA ASN A 273 30.25 1.88 79.09
C ASN A 273 30.46 2.80 80.30
N VAL A 274 29.35 3.13 80.98
CA VAL A 274 29.24 3.86 82.27
C VAL A 274 28.26 3.09 83.17
N VAL A 275 28.59 2.89 84.45
CA VAL A 275 27.70 2.22 85.43
C VAL A 275 27.28 3.20 86.54
N THR A 276 25.98 3.24 86.86
CA THR A 276 25.41 3.91 88.04
C THR A 276 24.45 2.95 88.76
N GLY A 277 24.68 2.65 90.06
CA GLY A 277 23.79 1.82 90.90
C GLY A 277 24.48 0.71 91.73
N ASN A 278 23.81 0.23 92.79
CA ASN A 278 24.31 -0.80 93.73
C ASN A 278 24.36 -2.21 93.10
N ALA A 279 25.54 -2.65 92.66
CA ALA A 279 25.81 -4.03 92.28
C ALA A 279 26.24 -4.86 93.50
N ILE A 280 25.63 -6.03 93.73
CA ILE A 280 26.14 -7.00 94.73
C ILE A 280 27.24 -7.82 94.06
N LEU A 281 28.48 -7.65 94.55
CA LEU A 281 29.65 -8.41 94.13
C LEU A 281 29.80 -9.60 95.08
N SER A 282 29.59 -10.82 94.60
CA SER A 282 29.94 -12.03 95.37
C SER A 282 31.06 -12.79 94.68
N SER A 283 32.09 -13.16 95.43
CA SER A 283 33.15 -14.04 94.98
C SER A 283 32.77 -15.50 95.26
N ASN A 284 32.91 -16.36 94.26
CA ASN A 284 32.83 -17.80 94.47
C ASN A 284 34.21 -18.32 94.93
N ALA A 285 34.24 -19.47 95.62
CA ALA A 285 35.46 -20.04 96.24
C ALA A 285 36.63 -20.31 95.27
N ALA A 286 36.39 -20.26 93.95
CA ALA A 286 37.40 -20.39 92.90
C ALA A 286 37.92 -19.05 92.33
N GLY A 287 37.63 -17.91 92.99
CA GLY A 287 38.11 -16.58 92.58
C GLY A 287 37.35 -15.91 91.43
N GLY A 288 36.26 -16.53 90.95
CA GLY A 288 35.36 -15.92 89.96
C GLY A 288 34.39 -14.92 90.61
N VAL A 289 34.18 -13.77 89.97
CA VAL A 289 33.20 -12.75 90.38
C VAL A 289 31.85 -13.05 89.73
N ASN A 290 30.82 -13.28 90.54
CA ASN A 290 29.45 -13.38 90.05
C ASN A 290 28.75 -12.04 90.27
N VAL A 291 28.27 -11.43 89.18
CA VAL A 291 27.50 -10.17 89.19
C VAL A 291 26.02 -10.51 89.02
N GLN A 292 25.31 -10.62 90.14
CA GLN A 292 23.86 -10.78 90.16
C GLN A 292 23.21 -9.40 90.19
N LEU A 293 22.41 -9.09 89.17
CA LEU A 293 21.63 -7.86 89.12
C LEU A 293 20.19 -8.19 89.47
N GLN A 294 19.67 -7.55 90.51
CA GLN A 294 18.24 -7.55 90.77
C GLN A 294 17.63 -6.33 90.06
N PRO A 295 16.53 -6.46 89.30
CA PRO A 295 15.87 -5.32 88.69
C PRO A 295 15.59 -4.20 89.72
N PRO A 296 15.78 -2.92 89.35
CA PRO A 296 15.93 -2.39 88.00
C PRO A 296 17.39 -2.11 87.60
N ALA A 297 18.36 -2.94 88.03
CA ALA A 297 19.76 -2.76 87.65
C ALA A 297 20.09 -3.36 86.27
N SER A 298 20.79 -2.60 85.43
CA SER A 298 21.30 -3.02 84.12
C SER A 298 22.82 -2.89 84.07
N VAL A 299 23.53 -3.95 83.64
CA VAL A 299 24.97 -3.92 83.41
C VAL A 299 25.22 -3.66 81.95
N THR A 300 25.94 -2.58 81.70
CA THR A 300 26.14 -2.13 80.33
C THR A 300 27.48 -2.69 79.76
N SER A 301 28.47 -3.11 80.59
CA SER A 301 29.72 -3.78 80.16
C SER A 301 30.52 -4.39 81.32
N ILE A 302 31.43 -5.31 80.97
CA ILE A 302 32.36 -6.00 81.86
C ILE A 302 33.75 -5.99 81.18
N THR A 303 34.80 -5.59 81.90
CA THR A 303 36.21 -5.72 81.46
C THR A 303 36.97 -6.66 82.39
N SER A 304 37.65 -7.66 81.83
CA SER A 304 38.56 -8.56 82.54
C SER A 304 39.91 -8.64 81.83
N THR A 305 40.99 -8.77 82.60
CA THR A 305 42.35 -9.02 82.08
C THR A 305 42.67 -10.52 81.93
N GLY A 306 41.64 -11.36 81.95
CA GLY A 306 41.69 -12.81 81.74
C GLY A 306 40.42 -13.33 81.05
N PRO A 307 40.39 -14.60 80.62
CA PRO A 307 39.28 -15.14 79.84
C PRO A 307 37.95 -15.05 80.61
N ILE A 308 36.99 -14.34 80.03
CA ILE A 308 35.62 -14.18 80.55
C ILE A 308 34.70 -15.17 79.83
N SER A 309 34.16 -16.13 80.57
CA SER A 309 33.04 -16.97 80.11
C SER A 309 31.74 -16.34 80.61
N ALA A 310 31.20 -15.37 79.86
CA ALA A 310 29.90 -14.77 80.15
C ALA A 310 28.80 -15.52 79.39
N SER A 311 27.83 -16.09 80.12
CA SER A 311 26.56 -16.55 79.52
C SER A 311 25.45 -15.62 80.01
N ALA A 312 24.92 -14.80 79.10
CA ALA A 312 23.77 -13.96 79.36
C ALA A 312 22.61 -14.46 78.49
N THR A 313 21.68 -15.18 79.09
CA THR A 313 20.43 -15.56 78.41
C THR A 313 19.40 -14.46 78.66
N SER A 314 19.21 -13.57 77.68
CA SER A 314 18.11 -12.60 77.71
C SER A 314 16.97 -13.09 76.79
N THR A 315 15.80 -13.36 77.38
CA THR A 315 14.57 -13.78 76.67
C THR A 315 13.74 -12.55 76.34
N ALA A 316 14.24 -11.69 75.45
CA ALA A 316 13.44 -10.63 74.85
C ALA A 316 13.26 -10.95 73.36
N GLY A 317 12.01 -11.00 72.88
CA GLY A 317 11.70 -11.26 71.49
C GLY A 317 12.32 -10.20 70.58
N SER A 318 13.41 -10.55 69.90
CA SER A 318 14.14 -9.66 69.01
C SER A 318 13.38 -9.52 67.69
N SER A 319 12.63 -8.43 67.51
CA SER A 319 12.04 -8.08 66.22
C SER A 319 13.08 -7.31 65.40
N ALA A 320 13.83 -8.02 64.55
CA ALA A 320 14.74 -7.39 63.60
C ALA A 320 13.97 -6.93 62.36
N THR A 321 13.80 -5.62 62.18
CA THR A 321 13.27 -5.06 60.93
C THR A 321 14.42 -4.84 59.97
N THR A 322 14.57 -5.75 59.01
CA THR A 322 15.55 -5.63 57.92
C THR A 322 14.94 -4.87 56.75
N THR A 323 15.47 -3.69 56.45
CA THR A 323 15.14 -2.97 55.20
C THR A 323 16.29 -3.19 54.22
N GLY A 324 16.06 -3.96 53.17
CA GLY A 324 17.02 -4.16 52.10
C GLY A 324 16.81 -3.14 50.99
N THR A 325 17.84 -2.37 50.65
CA THR A 325 17.84 -1.56 49.42
C THR A 325 18.74 -2.24 48.39
N PHE A 326 18.15 -2.56 47.23
CA PHE A 326 18.92 -3.00 46.08
C PHE A 326 19.63 -1.78 45.48
N THR A 327 20.95 -1.78 45.51
CA THR A 327 21.77 -0.78 44.82
C THR A 327 22.35 -1.42 43.57
N GLY A 328 21.66 -1.24 42.46
CA GLY A 328 22.10 -1.63 41.13
C GLY A 328 21.46 -0.71 40.09
N SER A 329 22.12 -0.54 38.95
CA SER A 329 21.52 0.21 37.84
C SER A 329 20.30 -0.56 37.32
N ALA A 330 19.12 0.06 37.33
CA ALA A 330 17.94 -0.53 36.70
C ALA A 330 18.25 -0.80 35.22
N GLN A 331 18.40 -2.07 34.85
CA GLN A 331 18.59 -2.46 33.45
C GLN A 331 17.22 -2.82 32.85
N GLY A 332 16.62 -1.80 32.25
CA GLY A 332 15.27 -1.83 31.71
C GLY A 332 14.79 -0.40 31.47
N GLY A 333 15.36 0.26 30.47
CA GLY A 333 14.85 1.57 30.03
C GLY A 333 13.55 1.42 29.27
N THR A 334 12.74 2.48 29.20
CA THR A 334 11.68 2.59 28.20
C THR A 334 12.34 2.61 26.82
N SER A 335 12.13 1.58 26.01
CA SER A 335 12.67 1.55 24.65
C SER A 335 12.05 2.69 23.84
N ALA A 336 12.91 3.55 23.27
CA ALA A 336 12.49 4.43 22.19
C ALA A 336 12.18 3.56 20.95
N PRO A 337 11.08 3.83 20.21
CA PRO A 337 10.77 3.07 19.01
C PRO A 337 11.91 3.13 18.00
N VAL A 338 12.33 1.97 17.49
CA VAL A 338 13.30 1.90 16.39
C VAL A 338 12.54 1.92 15.06
N SER A 339 13.09 2.63 14.08
CA SER A 339 12.54 2.61 12.71
C SER A 339 12.69 1.20 12.13
N VAL A 340 11.61 0.66 11.60
CA VAL A 340 11.62 -0.61 10.83
C VAL A 340 11.37 -0.36 9.34
N VAL A 341 11.40 0.90 8.92
CA VAL A 341 11.17 1.32 7.53
C VAL A 341 12.46 1.15 6.74
N GLN A 342 12.38 0.46 5.60
CA GLN A 342 13.49 0.33 4.67
C GLN A 342 13.82 1.67 3.98
N PRO A 343 15.07 1.92 3.57
CA PRO A 343 15.41 3.08 2.75
C PRO A 343 14.51 3.17 1.51
N THR A 344 13.73 4.24 1.39
CA THR A 344 12.69 4.37 0.36
C THR A 344 12.73 5.76 -0.27
N ARG A 345 12.52 5.84 -1.59
CA ARG A 345 12.24 7.10 -2.31
C ARG A 345 10.80 7.11 -2.81
N LEU A 346 10.16 8.26 -2.73
CA LEU A 346 8.72 8.39 -3.00
C LEU A 346 8.45 8.80 -4.45
N ALA A 347 7.37 8.27 -4.99
CA ALA A 347 6.79 8.60 -6.29
C ALA A 347 5.26 8.46 -6.19
N THR A 348 4.53 8.97 -7.19
CA THR A 348 3.06 8.91 -7.18
C THR A 348 2.57 7.66 -7.91
N VAL A 349 1.62 6.96 -7.29
CA VAL A 349 0.91 5.81 -7.86
C VAL A 349 -0.34 6.31 -8.59
N TYR A 350 -0.51 5.87 -9.82
CA TYR A 350 -1.64 6.19 -10.69
C TYR A 350 -2.36 4.93 -11.13
N LEU A 351 -3.69 5.00 -11.24
CA LEU A 351 -4.58 3.99 -11.80
C LEU A 351 -5.02 4.43 -13.19
N LYS A 352 -4.99 3.50 -14.15
CA LYS A 352 -5.46 3.73 -15.52
C LYS A 352 -6.99 3.80 -15.55
N LEU A 353 -7.52 4.83 -16.19
CA LEU A 353 -8.96 4.99 -16.45
C LEU A 353 -9.45 4.09 -17.58
#